data_AF-A0A8S1LIV2-F1
#
_entry.id   AF-A0A8S1LIV2-F1
#
_cell.length_a   1.000
_cell.length_b   1.000
_cell.length_c   1.000
_cell.angle_alpha   90.00
_cell.angle_beta   90.00
_cell.angle_gamma   90.00
#
_symmetry.space_group_name_H-M   'P 1'
#
loop_
_entity.id
_entity.type
_entity.pdbx_description
1 polymer ?
#
loop_
_entity_poly.entity_id
_entity_poly.type
_entity_poly.pdbx_seq_one_letter_code
_entity_poly.pdbx_strand_id
1 'polypeptide(L)'
;MFLKRIASSFSKSHHLVIPYYNKGYQHPIYNELVAGLVKDGLKIKDVDGFIYAFNNVIASINHEDFNEFANKTCDSELVKGFETGLKRLKDNNQFIEPIYDPEIEEEIIISDITFCFELNDDESYYLQKPIFKLEFSQSKLEFYNSLAKMLKDPINQFRIGPKLTLILDCFIKCKTSIKIQNFDLHPYAYHAVKFQAIKQQDQNKNMFGSLIGMSVDQMVLGQNYNWRITNIDNFLKR
;
A
#
# COMPACT_ATOMS: atom_id res chain seq x y z
N MET A 1 -41.08 -3.15 -28.67
CA MET A 1 -39.88 -3.92 -28.26
C MET A 1 -38.69 -2.97 -28.15
N PHE A 2 -38.47 -2.39 -26.96
CA PHE A 2 -37.44 -1.37 -26.70
C PHE A 2 -36.57 -1.77 -25.48
N LEU A 3 -36.20 -3.05 -25.38
CA LEU A 3 -35.39 -3.60 -24.28
C LEU A 3 -34.25 -4.52 -24.77
N LYS A 4 -33.45 -4.05 -25.72
CA LYS A 4 -32.17 -4.71 -26.07
C LYS A 4 -31.14 -3.69 -26.55
N ARG A 5 -30.65 -2.80 -25.67
CA ARG A 5 -29.42 -2.01 -25.90
C ARG A 5 -28.98 -1.15 -24.70
N ILE A 6 -28.80 -1.73 -23.52
CA ILE A 6 -28.00 -1.09 -22.45
C ILE A 6 -26.91 -2.04 -21.88
N ALA A 7 -26.81 -3.27 -22.38
CA ALA A 7 -25.85 -4.26 -21.90
C ALA A 7 -24.57 -4.38 -22.76
N SER A 8 -24.13 -3.33 -23.47
CA SER A 8 -23.02 -3.45 -24.42
C SER A 8 -21.98 -2.32 -24.39
N SER A 9 -21.57 -1.86 -23.21
CA SER A 9 -20.36 -1.02 -23.09
C SER A 9 -19.37 -1.44 -21.99
N PHE A 10 -19.64 -2.46 -21.19
CA PHE A 10 -18.59 -3.11 -20.38
C PHE A 10 -17.81 -4.12 -21.22
N SER A 11 -17.24 -3.67 -22.34
CA SER A 11 -16.33 -4.50 -23.13
C SER A 11 -14.90 -4.33 -22.62
N LYS A 12 -14.38 -5.39 -22.00
CA LYS A 12 -12.97 -5.83 -22.05
C LYS A 12 -11.85 -4.93 -21.51
N SER A 13 -12.15 -3.96 -20.67
CA SER A 13 -11.16 -3.41 -19.74
C SER A 13 -11.74 -3.53 -18.34
N HIS A 14 -11.03 -4.21 -17.44
CA HIS A 14 -11.42 -4.34 -16.03
C HIS A 14 -11.26 -2.97 -15.34
N HIS A 15 -12.03 -1.94 -15.72
CA HIS A 15 -11.99 -0.65 -15.06
C HIS A 15 -12.61 -0.80 -13.67
N LEU A 16 -11.74 -0.80 -12.66
CA LEU A 16 -12.14 -0.68 -11.28
C LEU A 16 -12.90 0.64 -11.14
N VAL A 17 -14.20 0.57 -10.79
CA VAL A 17 -15.03 1.77 -10.63
C VAL A 17 -14.66 2.51 -9.35
N ILE A 18 -14.27 1.76 -8.33
CA ILE A 18 -13.70 2.23 -7.06
C ILE A 18 -12.31 1.59 -6.87
N PRO A 19 -11.46 2.06 -5.93
CA PRO A 19 -10.20 1.41 -5.54
C PRO A 19 -10.40 0.06 -4.82
N TYR A 20 -11.04 -0.89 -5.48
CA TYR A 20 -11.33 -2.24 -5.00
C TYR A 20 -11.68 -3.16 -6.17
N TYR A 21 -10.98 -4.29 -6.28
CA TYR A 21 -11.20 -5.31 -7.28
C TYR A 21 -12.10 -6.42 -6.74
N ASN A 22 -13.37 -6.39 -7.12
CA ASN A 22 -14.43 -7.26 -6.58
C ASN A 22 -14.18 -8.78 -6.70
N LYS A 23 -13.36 -9.21 -7.67
CA LYS A 23 -12.99 -10.63 -7.82
C LYS A 23 -11.72 -11.01 -7.03
N GLY A 24 -10.98 -10.00 -6.58
CA GLY A 24 -9.66 -10.09 -5.97
C GLY A 24 -8.66 -10.93 -6.78
N TYR A 25 -7.54 -11.24 -6.14
CA TYR A 25 -6.46 -12.04 -6.67
C TYR A 25 -6.53 -13.45 -6.05
N GLN A 26 -6.58 -14.47 -6.91
CA GLN A 26 -6.63 -15.88 -6.48
C GLN A 26 -5.23 -16.43 -6.15
N HIS A 27 -4.20 -15.85 -6.77
CA HIS A 27 -2.81 -16.26 -6.59
C HIS A 27 -1.99 -15.03 -6.21
N PRO A 28 -1.83 -14.74 -4.90
CA PRO A 28 -0.97 -13.66 -4.45
C PRO A 28 0.48 -13.97 -4.82
N ILE A 29 1.25 -12.92 -5.12
CA ILE A 29 2.69 -13.09 -5.36
C ILE A 29 3.36 -13.27 -4.00
N TYR A 30 3.90 -14.46 -3.77
CA TYR A 30 4.65 -14.78 -2.56
C TYR A 30 6.15 -14.69 -2.82
N ASN A 31 6.86 -13.94 -1.98
CA ASN A 31 8.31 -13.87 -2.00
C ASN A 31 8.85 -14.46 -0.70
N GLU A 32 9.39 -15.68 -0.77
CA GLU A 32 9.85 -16.43 0.41
C GLU A 32 10.96 -15.69 1.18
N LEU A 33 11.80 -14.92 0.49
CA LEU A 33 12.89 -14.18 1.13
C LEU A 33 12.38 -12.98 1.92
N VAL A 34 11.36 -12.28 1.37
CA VAL A 34 10.66 -11.21 2.08
C VAL A 34 9.86 -11.81 3.24
N ALA A 35 9.14 -12.90 3.01
CA ALA A 35 8.38 -13.58 4.04
C ALA A 35 9.27 -14.10 5.18
N GLY A 36 10.48 -14.60 4.88
CA GLY A 36 11.47 -14.97 5.90
C GLY A 36 11.97 -13.77 6.69
N LEU A 37 12.29 -12.65 6.02
CA LEU A 37 12.68 -11.40 6.68
C LEU A 37 11.57 -10.87 7.60
N VAL A 38 10.33 -11.01 7.15
CA VAL A 38 9.13 -10.62 7.88
C VAL A 38 8.89 -11.56 9.06
N LYS A 39 8.92 -12.88 8.86
CA LYS A 39 8.68 -13.89 9.90
C LYS A 39 9.71 -13.84 11.03
N ASP A 40 10.98 -13.56 10.72
CA ASP A 40 12.06 -13.50 11.69
C ASP A 40 12.09 -12.16 12.47
N GLY A 41 11.52 -11.09 11.91
CA GLY A 41 11.55 -9.74 12.45
C GLY A 41 10.21 -9.19 12.98
N LEU A 42 9.07 -9.67 12.47
CA LEU A 42 7.74 -9.23 12.89
C LEU A 42 7.23 -10.08 14.04
N LYS A 43 6.94 -9.40 15.15
CA LYS A 43 5.96 -9.93 16.09
C LYS A 43 4.59 -9.83 15.41
N ILE A 44 3.84 -10.93 15.46
CA ILE A 44 2.51 -11.15 14.87
C ILE A 44 1.55 -9.92 15.01
N LYS A 45 1.69 -9.13 16.07
CA LYS A 45 0.82 -7.97 16.36
C LYS A 45 0.93 -6.78 15.40
N ASP A 46 2.09 -6.55 14.77
CA ASP A 46 2.26 -5.41 13.85
C ASP A 46 1.66 -5.72 12.46
N VAL A 47 1.53 -7.01 12.15
CA VAL A 47 0.93 -7.54 10.92
C VAL A 47 -0.59 -7.36 10.93
N ASP A 48 -1.23 -7.65 12.07
CA ASP A 48 -2.68 -7.52 12.25
C ASP A 48 -3.14 -6.07 12.01
N GLY A 49 -2.32 -5.08 12.40
CA GLY A 49 -2.60 -3.65 12.20
C GLY A 49 -2.85 -3.28 10.73
N PHE A 50 -2.12 -3.89 9.78
CA PHE A 50 -2.33 -3.64 8.34
C PHE A 50 -3.65 -4.23 7.85
N ILE A 51 -4.02 -5.42 8.32
CA ILE A 51 -5.30 -6.06 8.02
C ILE A 51 -6.44 -5.20 8.58
N TYR A 52 -6.35 -4.76 9.83
CA TYR A 52 -7.34 -3.88 10.45
C TYR A 52 -7.50 -2.56 9.72
N ALA A 53 -6.40 -1.91 9.33
CA ALA A 53 -6.45 -0.67 8.57
C ALA A 53 -7.19 -0.85 7.24
N PHE A 54 -6.88 -1.92 6.49
CA PHE A 54 -7.57 -2.24 5.25
C PHE A 54 -9.05 -2.56 5.48
N ASN A 55 -9.37 -3.48 6.40
CA ASN A 55 -10.74 -3.85 6.77
C ASN A 55 -11.58 -2.62 7.12
N ASN A 56 -11.06 -1.71 7.94
CA ASN A 56 -11.79 -0.52 8.37
C ASN A 56 -12.09 0.44 7.21
N VAL A 57 -11.17 0.61 6.26
CA VAL A 57 -11.42 1.42 5.05
C VAL A 57 -12.55 0.80 4.22
N ILE A 58 -12.52 -0.52 4.05
CA ILE A 58 -13.54 -1.24 3.29
C ILE A 58 -14.90 -1.22 3.99
N ALA A 59 -14.94 -1.46 5.30
CA ALA A 59 -16.17 -1.46 6.10
C ALA A 59 -16.83 -0.08 6.17
N SER A 60 -16.04 1.00 6.12
CA SER A 60 -16.53 2.37 6.26
C SER A 60 -17.02 3.00 4.96
N ILE A 61 -16.94 2.32 3.80
CA ILE A 61 -17.15 2.93 2.48
C ILE A 61 -18.52 3.61 2.27
N ASN A 62 -19.54 3.19 3.03
CA ASN A 62 -20.88 3.79 3.03
C ASN A 62 -21.23 4.56 4.30
N HIS A 63 -20.28 4.68 5.23
CA HIS A 63 -20.48 5.43 6.46
C HIS A 63 -20.42 6.93 6.14
N GLU A 64 -21.21 7.74 6.86
CA GLU A 64 -21.21 9.20 6.68
C GLU A 64 -19.83 9.83 6.90
N ASP A 65 -19.08 9.28 7.86
CA ASP A 65 -17.71 9.71 8.20
C ASP A 65 -16.60 9.06 7.36
N PHE A 66 -16.93 8.34 6.28
CA PHE A 66 -15.94 7.65 5.45
C PHE A 66 -14.77 8.56 5.07
N ASN A 67 -15.08 9.78 4.61
CA ASN A 67 -14.08 10.72 4.15
C ASN A 67 -13.14 11.17 5.27
N GLU A 68 -13.65 11.42 6.48
CA GLU A 68 -12.80 11.81 7.60
C GLU A 68 -11.84 10.67 7.97
N PHE A 69 -12.37 9.45 8.04
CA PHE A 69 -11.60 8.26 8.38
C PHE A 69 -10.57 7.91 7.30
N ALA A 70 -10.99 7.90 6.04
CA ALA A 70 -10.13 7.55 4.90
C ALA A 70 -9.01 8.59 4.72
N ASN A 71 -9.24 9.88 4.98
CA ASN A 71 -8.17 10.88 4.92
C ASN A 71 -7.07 10.66 5.97
N LYS A 72 -7.40 10.07 7.13
CA LYS A 72 -6.41 9.72 8.16
C LYS A 72 -5.60 8.47 7.79
N THR A 73 -6.21 7.52 7.08
CA THR A 73 -5.65 6.17 6.85
C THR A 73 -5.07 5.97 5.44
N CYS A 74 -5.62 6.65 4.45
CA CYS A 74 -5.28 6.50 3.03
C CYS A 74 -4.64 7.77 2.48
N ASP A 75 -3.86 7.65 1.40
CA ASP A 75 -3.38 8.77 0.60
C ASP A 75 -4.54 9.54 -0.06
N SER A 76 -4.39 10.85 -0.24
CA SER A 76 -5.45 11.71 -0.76
C SER A 76 -5.92 11.33 -2.16
N GLU A 77 -5.02 10.82 -3.02
CA GLU A 77 -5.42 10.39 -4.37
C GLU A 77 -6.26 9.12 -4.33
N LEU A 78 -5.98 8.22 -3.37
CA LEU A 78 -6.80 7.04 -3.15
C LEU A 78 -8.19 7.41 -2.63
N VAL A 79 -8.28 8.36 -1.69
CA VAL A 79 -9.56 8.89 -1.17
C VAL A 79 -10.40 9.49 -2.30
N LYS A 80 -9.81 10.35 -3.15
CA LYS A 80 -10.48 10.90 -4.34
C LYS A 80 -10.98 9.81 -5.29
N GLY A 81 -10.21 8.73 -5.43
CA GLY A 81 -10.59 7.55 -6.19
C GLY A 81 -11.88 6.91 -5.68
N PHE A 82 -11.98 6.73 -4.36
CA PHE A 82 -13.21 6.24 -3.72
C PHE A 82 -14.38 7.22 -3.92
N GLU A 83 -14.20 8.51 -3.63
CA GLU A 83 -15.27 9.51 -3.79
C GLU A 83 -15.84 9.55 -5.21
N THR A 84 -14.93 9.56 -6.20
CA THR A 84 -15.31 9.57 -7.63
C THR A 84 -16.05 8.31 -8.01
N GLY A 85 -15.57 7.15 -7.54
CA GLY A 85 -16.18 5.85 -7.84
C GLY A 85 -17.55 5.69 -7.19
N LEU A 86 -17.70 6.07 -5.92
CA LEU A 86 -18.96 6.03 -5.19
C LEU A 86 -20.02 6.94 -5.82
N LYS A 87 -19.64 8.16 -6.20
CA LYS A 87 -20.52 9.07 -6.93
C LYS A 87 -20.98 8.45 -8.25
N ARG A 88 -20.07 7.85 -9.03
CA ARG A 88 -20.42 7.19 -10.29
C ARG A 88 -21.36 6.01 -10.10
N LEU A 89 -21.16 5.19 -9.06
CA LEU A 89 -22.08 4.09 -8.76
C LEU A 89 -23.48 4.62 -8.44
N LYS A 90 -23.56 5.67 -7.60
CA LYS A 90 -24.82 6.33 -7.24
C LYS A 90 -25.53 6.92 -8.47
N ASP A 91 -24.80 7.63 -9.33
CA ASP A 91 -25.34 8.23 -10.56
C ASP A 91 -25.90 7.17 -11.53
N ASN A 92 -25.39 5.93 -11.47
CA ASN A 92 -25.85 4.78 -12.23
C ASN A 92 -26.90 3.92 -11.49
N ASN A 93 -27.44 4.38 -10.36
CA ASN A 93 -28.35 3.62 -9.49
C ASN A 93 -27.81 2.25 -9.07
N GLN A 94 -26.50 2.14 -8.90
CA GLN A 94 -25.85 0.92 -8.40
C GLN A 94 -25.58 1.06 -6.90
N PHE A 95 -25.96 0.04 -6.16
CA PHE A 95 -25.69 -0.04 -4.73
C PHE A 95 -24.39 -0.78 -4.45
N ILE A 96 -23.75 -0.35 -3.38
CA ILE A 96 -22.57 -0.94 -2.80
C ILE A 96 -22.89 -1.24 -1.34
N GLU A 97 -22.43 -2.36 -0.82
CA GLU A 97 -22.59 -2.73 0.59
C GLU A 97 -21.33 -3.45 1.09
N PRO A 98 -20.76 -3.06 2.24
CA PRO A 98 -19.76 -3.88 2.89
C PRO A 98 -20.43 -5.15 3.43
N ILE A 99 -19.78 -6.30 3.23
CA ILE A 99 -20.19 -7.59 3.76
C ILE A 99 -19.10 -8.09 4.70
N TYR A 100 -19.52 -8.63 5.83
CA TYR A 100 -18.64 -9.28 6.79
C TYR A 100 -18.93 -10.78 6.83
N ASP A 101 -17.90 -11.59 6.62
CA ASP A 101 -17.95 -13.05 6.76
C ASP A 101 -16.92 -13.50 7.81
N PRO A 102 -17.37 -13.92 9.02
CA PRO A 102 -16.47 -14.29 10.11
C PRO A 102 -15.68 -15.58 9.85
N GLU A 103 -16.13 -16.43 8.91
CA GLU A 103 -15.51 -17.72 8.59
C GLU A 103 -14.25 -17.57 7.73
N ILE A 104 -14.01 -16.38 7.17
CA ILE A 104 -12.79 -16.10 6.42
C ILE A 104 -11.61 -16.02 7.38
N GLU A 105 -10.63 -16.91 7.15
CA GLU A 105 -9.30 -16.78 7.75
C GLU A 105 -8.58 -15.57 7.15
N GLU A 106 -8.19 -14.64 8.02
CA GLU A 106 -7.44 -13.44 7.63
C GLU A 106 -5.98 -13.77 7.44
N GLU A 107 -5.40 -13.22 6.39
CA GLU A 107 -4.02 -13.47 6.03
C GLU A 107 -3.45 -12.23 5.35
N ILE A 108 -2.16 -12.01 5.56
CA ILE A 108 -1.41 -11.00 4.81
C ILE A 108 -0.08 -11.58 4.37
N ILE A 109 0.22 -11.34 3.11
CA ILE A 109 1.48 -11.72 2.47
C ILE A 109 2.17 -10.43 2.08
N ILE A 110 3.34 -10.16 2.68
CA ILE A 110 4.21 -9.06 2.24
C ILE A 110 5.03 -9.59 1.07
N SER A 111 4.73 -9.09 -0.13
CA SER A 111 5.32 -9.54 -1.39
C SER A 111 6.62 -8.82 -1.73
N ASP A 112 6.77 -7.56 -1.32
CA ASP A 112 7.96 -6.76 -1.56
C ASP A 112 8.10 -5.62 -0.53
N ILE A 113 9.34 -5.13 -0.38
CA ILE A 113 9.73 -4.01 0.47
C ILE A 113 10.61 -3.08 -0.36
N THR A 114 10.21 -1.81 -0.47
CA THR A 114 11.01 -0.79 -1.14
C THR A 114 11.44 0.29 -0.15
N PHE A 115 12.74 0.61 -0.17
CA PHE A 115 13.31 1.77 0.49
C PHE A 115 13.53 2.87 -0.53
N CYS A 116 12.91 4.03 -0.31
CA CYS A 116 13.11 5.22 -1.13
C CYS A 116 13.80 6.29 -0.29
N PHE A 117 14.98 6.74 -0.72
CA PHE A 117 15.69 7.86 -0.11
C PHE A 117 15.59 9.07 -1.05
N GLU A 118 14.82 10.06 -0.62
CA GLU A 118 14.61 11.32 -1.34
C GLU A 118 15.49 12.40 -0.70
N LEU A 119 16.28 13.10 -1.53
CA LEU A 119 17.09 14.22 -1.05
C LEU A 119 16.25 15.49 -0.95
N ASN A 120 16.31 16.15 0.21
CA ASN A 120 15.78 17.50 0.38
C ASN A 120 16.86 18.52 -0.04
N ASP A 121 17.20 18.55 -1.33
CA ASP A 121 17.99 19.64 -1.87
C ASP A 121 17.03 20.79 -2.17
N ASP A 122 16.83 21.69 -1.21
CA ASP A 122 16.02 22.91 -1.39
C ASP A 122 16.73 23.95 -2.28
N GLU A 123 18.00 23.74 -2.64
CA GLU A 123 18.82 24.72 -3.37
C GLU A 123 18.92 24.52 -4.90
N SER A 124 18.31 23.50 -5.50
CA SER A 124 18.43 23.29 -6.95
C SER A 124 17.09 23.28 -7.68
N TYR A 125 16.64 24.47 -8.06
CA TYR A 125 15.50 24.70 -8.97
C TYR A 125 15.64 24.00 -10.35
N TYR A 126 16.80 23.44 -10.68
CA TYR A 126 17.13 22.91 -12.01
C TYR A 126 17.57 21.43 -12.05
N LEU A 127 17.66 20.74 -10.91
CA LEU A 127 18.02 19.31 -10.88
C LEU A 127 16.87 18.52 -10.26
N GLN A 128 16.40 17.49 -10.97
CA GLN A 128 15.45 16.53 -10.40
C GLN A 128 16.04 15.98 -9.09
N LYS A 129 15.29 16.07 -7.99
CA LYS A 129 15.69 15.52 -6.69
C LYS A 129 16.07 14.04 -6.90
N PRO A 130 17.32 13.63 -6.63
CA PRO A 130 17.70 12.23 -6.75
C PRO A 130 16.84 11.40 -5.80
N ILE A 131 16.18 10.38 -6.34
CA ILE A 131 15.47 9.37 -5.55
C ILE A 131 16.22 8.05 -5.75
N PHE A 132 16.81 7.55 -4.67
CA PHE A 132 17.42 6.22 -4.66
C PHE A 132 16.38 5.22 -4.19
N LYS A 133 16.02 4.28 -5.06
CA LYS A 133 15.12 3.18 -4.73
C LYS A 133 15.92 1.90 -4.58
N LEU A 134 15.70 1.21 -3.47
CA LEU A 134 16.22 -0.12 -3.23
C LEU A 134 15.04 -1.05 -2.95
N GLU A 135 14.73 -1.88 -3.93
CA GLU A 135 13.73 -2.95 -3.84
C GLU A 135 14.37 -4.21 -3.28
N PHE A 136 13.58 -5.03 -2.59
CA PHE A 136 14.11 -6.25 -2.00
C PHE A 136 14.45 -7.25 -3.11
N SER A 137 15.74 -7.44 -3.37
CA SER A 137 16.19 -8.32 -4.45
C SER A 137 15.98 -9.81 -4.11
N GLN A 138 15.95 -10.66 -5.14
CA GLN A 138 15.94 -12.11 -4.98
C GLN A 138 17.21 -12.67 -4.32
N SER A 139 18.26 -11.86 -4.13
CA SER A 139 19.45 -12.23 -3.37
C SER A 139 19.55 -11.39 -2.11
N LYS A 140 19.24 -12.01 -0.96
CA LYS A 140 19.34 -11.36 0.36
C LYS A 140 20.72 -10.69 0.56
N LEU A 141 21.79 -11.35 0.12
CA LEU A 141 23.16 -10.82 0.18
C LEU A 141 23.36 -9.59 -0.72
N GLU A 142 22.87 -9.60 -1.96
CA GLU A 142 22.98 -8.45 -2.88
C GLU A 142 22.21 -7.25 -2.35
N PHE A 143 21.01 -7.49 -1.82
CA PHE A 143 20.22 -6.45 -1.17
C PHE A 143 20.97 -5.82 0.01
N TYR A 144 21.47 -6.63 0.95
CA TYR A 144 22.23 -6.11 2.09
C TYR A 144 23.51 -5.39 1.67
N ASN A 145 24.23 -5.90 0.68
CA ASN A 145 25.44 -5.25 0.18
C ASN A 145 25.11 -3.90 -0.46
N SER A 146 24.04 -3.82 -1.24
CA SER A 146 23.57 -2.58 -1.86
C SER A 146 23.10 -1.57 -0.83
N LEU A 147 22.34 -2.01 0.17
CA LEU A 147 21.92 -1.19 1.30
C LEU A 147 23.14 -0.68 2.09
N ALA A 148 24.06 -1.56 2.45
CA ALA A 148 25.27 -1.21 3.20
C ALA A 148 26.13 -0.21 2.42
N LYS A 149 26.31 -0.41 1.10
CA LYS A 149 27.03 0.51 0.24
C LYS A 149 26.37 1.89 0.21
N MET A 150 25.05 1.94 0.05
CA MET A 150 24.29 3.20 0.05
C MET A 150 24.36 3.93 1.40
N LEU A 151 24.16 3.23 2.51
CA LEU A 151 24.22 3.79 3.87
C LEU A 151 25.64 4.24 4.26
N LYS A 152 26.67 3.56 3.75
CA LYS A 152 28.08 3.85 4.05
C LYS A 152 28.77 4.76 3.04
N ASP A 153 28.08 5.16 1.97
CA ASP A 153 28.64 6.08 1.00
C ASP A 153 28.96 7.43 1.68
N PRO A 154 30.20 7.92 1.64
CA PRO A 154 30.57 9.17 2.29
C PRO A 154 29.67 10.34 1.88
N ILE A 155 29.25 10.40 0.60
CA ILE A 155 28.36 11.46 0.11
C ILE A 155 27.03 11.43 0.85
N ASN A 156 26.48 10.24 1.10
CA ASN A 156 25.24 10.07 1.86
C ASN A 156 25.43 10.31 3.36
N GLN A 157 26.63 10.09 3.90
CA GLN A 157 26.96 10.36 5.31
C GLN A 157 27.13 11.85 5.64
N PHE A 158 27.37 12.71 4.65
CA PHE A 158 27.41 14.16 4.86
C PHE A 158 26.09 14.87 4.52
N ARG A 159 25.12 14.15 3.93
CA ARG A 159 23.80 14.71 3.59
C ARG A 159 22.91 14.86 4.83
N ILE A 160 22.26 16.00 4.92
CA ILE A 160 21.35 16.35 6.01
C ILE A 160 19.92 16.44 5.44
N GLY A 161 18.94 16.00 6.22
CA GLY A 161 17.54 16.07 5.82
C GLY A 161 17.04 15.10 4.74
N PRO A 162 17.71 14.00 4.33
CA PRO A 162 17.09 13.07 3.40
C PRO A 162 15.85 12.43 4.03
N LYS A 163 14.79 12.30 3.23
CA LYS A 163 13.52 11.70 3.60
C LYS A 163 13.54 10.22 3.22
N LEU A 164 13.37 9.34 4.20
CA LEU A 164 13.14 7.92 3.96
C LEU A 164 11.64 7.67 3.79
N THR A 165 11.28 7.07 2.67
CA THR A 165 9.96 6.51 2.44
C THR A 165 10.10 5.00 2.35
N LEU A 166 9.35 4.29 3.18
CA LEU A 166 9.24 2.83 3.14
C LEU A 166 7.93 2.46 2.47
N ILE A 167 7.97 1.51 1.56
CA ILE A 167 6.79 1.00 0.87
C ILE A 167 6.74 -0.52 1.09
N LEU A 168 5.58 -1.00 1.50
CA LEU A 168 5.27 -2.43 1.60
C LEU A 168 4.19 -2.76 0.57
N ASP A 169 4.50 -3.71 -0.30
CA ASP A 169 3.53 -4.27 -1.24
C ASP A 169 2.96 -5.55 -0.64
N CYS A 170 1.68 -5.51 -0.27
CA CYS A 170 1.01 -6.58 0.47
C CYS A 170 -0.13 -7.20 -0.36
N PHE A 171 -0.43 -8.46 -0.09
CA PHE A 171 -1.69 -9.10 -0.45
C PHE A 171 -2.46 -9.40 0.84
N ILE A 172 -3.66 -8.85 1.00
CA ILE A 172 -4.49 -9.01 2.20
C ILE A 172 -5.74 -9.80 1.85
N LYS A 173 -5.99 -10.86 2.62
CA LYS A 173 -7.26 -11.57 2.70
C LYS A 173 -7.89 -11.24 4.05
N CYS A 174 -9.14 -10.81 4.05
CA CYS A 174 -9.78 -10.31 5.26
C CYS A 174 -11.28 -10.61 5.28
N LYS A 175 -11.90 -10.46 6.46
CA LYS A 175 -13.31 -10.79 6.69
C LYS A 175 -14.29 -9.83 6.04
N THR A 176 -13.84 -8.63 5.68
CA THR A 176 -14.70 -7.62 5.05
C THR A 176 -14.46 -7.59 3.55
N SER A 177 -15.55 -7.67 2.79
CA SER A 177 -15.57 -7.50 1.34
C SER A 177 -16.56 -6.41 0.95
N ILE A 178 -16.47 -5.93 -0.29
CA ILE A 178 -17.47 -5.03 -0.88
C ILE A 178 -18.33 -5.84 -1.84
N LYS A 179 -19.65 -5.78 -1.71
CA LYS A 179 -20.56 -6.22 -2.78
C LYS A 179 -21.06 -5.01 -3.54
N ILE A 180 -20.87 -5.05 -4.85
CA ILE A 180 -21.42 -4.08 -5.79
C ILE A 180 -22.51 -4.79 -6.59
N GLN A 181 -23.69 -4.17 -6.69
CA GLN A 181 -24.81 -4.73 -7.44
C GLN A 181 -24.40 -5.04 -8.89
N ASN A 182 -24.72 -6.26 -9.34
CA ASN A 182 -24.41 -6.80 -10.68
C ASN A 182 -22.92 -7.15 -10.93
N PHE A 183 -22.08 -7.17 -9.89
CA PHE A 183 -20.70 -7.67 -9.99
C PHE A 183 -20.57 -8.99 -9.21
N ASP A 184 -19.87 -9.95 -9.81
CA ASP A 184 -19.48 -11.18 -9.13
C ASP A 184 -18.54 -10.86 -7.97
N LEU A 185 -18.85 -11.37 -6.78
CA LEU A 185 -18.00 -11.27 -5.60
C LEU A 185 -17.28 -12.59 -5.36
N HIS A 186 -15.98 -12.52 -5.08
CA HIS A 186 -15.19 -13.64 -4.58
C HIS A 186 -14.66 -13.30 -3.17
N PRO A 187 -15.40 -13.66 -2.10
CA PRO A 187 -15.10 -13.18 -0.75
C PRO A 187 -13.77 -13.74 -0.19
N TYR A 188 -13.25 -14.84 -0.75
CA TYR A 188 -12.00 -15.47 -0.29
C TYR A 188 -10.73 -14.97 -1.00
N ALA A 189 -10.86 -13.96 -1.86
CA ALA A 189 -9.74 -13.50 -2.66
C ALA A 189 -8.82 -12.53 -1.89
N TYR A 190 -7.55 -12.44 -2.31
CA TYR A 190 -6.63 -11.45 -1.78
C TYR A 190 -6.81 -10.11 -2.50
N HIS A 191 -6.50 -9.02 -1.80
CA HIS A 191 -6.42 -7.67 -2.34
C HIS A 191 -5.00 -7.15 -2.28
N ALA A 192 -4.52 -6.55 -3.37
CA ALA A 192 -3.18 -6.00 -3.44
C ALA A 192 -3.17 -4.59 -2.80
N VAL A 193 -2.50 -4.42 -1.67
CA VAL A 193 -2.51 -3.17 -0.90
C VAL A 193 -1.09 -2.65 -0.74
N LYS A 194 -0.88 -1.37 -1.05
CA LYS A 194 0.41 -0.69 -0.82
C LYS A 194 0.33 0.15 0.44
N PHE A 195 1.20 -0.13 1.40
CA PHE A 195 1.38 0.71 2.59
C PHE A 195 2.64 1.53 2.46
N GLN A 196 2.56 2.80 2.83
CA GLN A 196 3.69 3.70 2.82
C GLN A 196 3.87 4.34 4.19
N ALA A 197 5.10 4.37 4.67
CA ALA A 197 5.52 5.15 5.80
C ALA A 197 6.57 6.17 5.36
N ILE A 198 6.48 7.38 5.89
CA ILE A 198 7.50 8.40 5.70
C ILE A 198 8.16 8.64 7.04
N LYS A 199 9.46 8.39 7.13
CA LYS A 199 10.27 8.87 8.23
C LYS A 199 10.74 10.27 7.89
N GLN A 200 10.35 11.24 8.69
CA GLN A 200 10.99 12.55 8.69
C GLN A 200 11.85 12.62 9.95
N GLN A 201 13.16 12.84 9.77
CA GLN A 201 14.01 13.31 10.87
C GLN A 201 14.02 14.84 10.86
N ASP A 202 14.43 15.42 11.98
CA ASP A 202 14.77 16.85 12.04
C ASP A 202 15.66 17.22 10.84
N GLN A 203 15.41 18.37 10.24
CA GLN A 203 16.16 18.89 9.08
C GLN A 203 17.68 18.98 9.30
N ASN A 204 18.14 18.85 10.54
CA ASN A 204 19.54 18.92 10.96
C ASN A 204 20.19 17.55 11.25
N LYS A 205 19.48 16.44 11.02
CA LYS A 205 20.00 15.09 11.26
C LYS A 205 20.22 14.34 9.95
N ASN A 206 21.27 13.53 9.94
CA ASN A 206 21.52 12.60 8.85
C ASN A 206 20.79 11.28 9.11
N MET A 207 19.79 11.00 8.29
CA MET A 207 19.03 9.76 8.36
C MET A 207 19.85 8.53 7.99
N PHE A 208 20.73 8.60 6.98
CA PHE A 208 21.59 7.48 6.59
C PHE A 208 22.47 7.03 7.75
N GLY A 209 23.09 7.99 8.46
CA GLY A 209 23.91 7.72 9.64
C GLY A 209 23.12 7.03 10.75
N SER A 210 21.85 7.42 10.97
CA SER A 210 20.99 6.82 12.00
C SER A 210 20.55 5.38 11.70
N LEU A 211 20.66 4.94 10.44
CA LEU A 211 20.31 3.58 10.01
C LEU A 211 21.53 2.64 10.04
N ILE A 212 22.75 3.16 10.15
CA ILE A 212 23.96 2.33 10.20
C ILE A 212 23.91 1.44 11.45
N GLY A 213 24.10 0.13 11.25
CA GLY A 213 24.09 -0.85 12.34
C GLY A 213 22.70 -1.36 12.72
N MET A 214 21.63 -0.81 12.15
CA MET A 214 20.30 -1.40 12.25
C MET A 214 20.19 -2.62 11.33
N SER A 215 19.48 -3.64 11.77
CA SER A 215 19.04 -4.71 10.89
C SER A 215 17.86 -4.24 10.02
N VAL A 216 17.58 -4.92 8.90
CA VAL A 216 16.52 -4.49 7.97
C VAL A 216 15.14 -4.57 8.63
N ASP A 217 14.88 -5.59 9.44
CA ASP A 217 13.67 -5.69 10.27
C ASP A 217 13.52 -4.47 11.19
N GLN A 218 14.60 -4.03 11.85
CA GLN A 218 14.57 -2.83 12.68
C GLN A 218 14.32 -1.56 11.86
N MET A 219 14.82 -1.48 10.63
CA MET A 219 14.56 -0.34 9.74
C MET A 219 13.11 -0.30 9.28
N VAL A 220 12.48 -1.44 8.99
CA VAL A 220 11.12 -1.51 8.45
C VAL A 220 10.07 -1.35 9.56
N LEU A 221 10.26 -1.97 10.72
CA LEU A 221 9.20 -2.08 11.75
C LEU A 221 9.68 -1.86 13.18
N GLY A 222 10.99 -1.79 13.43
CA GLY A 222 11.54 -1.43 14.74
C GLY A 222 11.43 0.06 15.07
N GLN A 223 10.61 0.82 14.35
CA GLN A 223 10.47 2.28 14.46
C GLN A 223 8.99 2.67 14.44
N ASN A 224 8.66 3.79 15.10
CA ASN A 224 7.31 4.34 15.06
C ASN A 224 7.07 5.03 13.71
N TYR A 225 6.43 4.30 12.80
CA TYR A 225 5.98 4.82 11.52
C TYR A 225 4.49 5.14 11.54
N ASN A 226 4.12 6.25 10.91
CA ASN A 226 2.74 6.51 10.55
C ASN A 226 2.47 5.97 9.14
N TRP A 227 1.88 4.78 9.08
CA TRP A 227 1.58 4.09 7.82
C TRP A 227 0.29 4.62 7.19
N ARG A 228 0.31 4.76 5.87
CA ARG A 228 -0.88 5.09 5.08
C ARG A 228 -1.04 4.13 3.92
N ILE A 229 -2.28 3.80 3.57
CA ILE A 229 -2.59 3.03 2.37
C ILE A 229 -2.48 3.96 1.16
N THR A 230 -1.54 3.70 0.26
CA THR A 230 -1.33 4.53 -0.94
C THR A 230 -1.97 3.93 -2.17
N ASN A 231 -2.29 2.64 -2.18
CA ASN A 231 -2.93 2.00 -3.31
C ASN A 231 -3.69 0.74 -2.86
N ILE A 232 -4.80 0.45 -3.52
CA ILE A 232 -5.57 -0.79 -3.39
C ILE A 232 -5.84 -1.33 -4.80
N ASP A 233 -5.61 -2.62 -4.99
CA ASP A 233 -5.80 -3.38 -6.22
C ASP A 233 -5.20 -2.72 -7.47
N ASN A 234 -4.05 -2.07 -7.29
CA ASN A 234 -3.32 -1.34 -8.33
C ASN A 234 -4.17 -0.27 -9.04
N PHE A 235 -5.12 0.34 -8.32
CA PHE A 235 -6.00 1.39 -8.85
C PHE A 235 -5.22 2.56 -9.45
N LEU A 236 -4.20 3.08 -8.75
CA LEU A 236 -3.42 4.25 -9.19
C LEU A 236 -2.26 3.94 -10.16
N LYS A 237 -2.03 2.67 -10.54
CA LYS A 237 -0.99 2.30 -11.53
C LYS A 237 -1.50 2.40 -12.98
N ARG A 238 -2.67 3.01 -13.19
CA ARG A 238 -3.36 3.09 -14.48
C ARG A 238 -3.38 4.51 -15.01
#